data_AF-A0A8X6KJL6-F1
#
_entry.id   AF-A0A8X6KJL6-F1
#
_cell.length_a   1.000
_cell.length_b   1.000
_cell.length_c   1.000
_cell.angle_alpha   90.00
_cell.angle_beta   90.00
_cell.angle_gamma   90.00
#
_symmetry.space_group_name_H-M   'P 1'
#
loop_
_entity.id
_entity.type
_entity.pdbx_description
1 polymer ?
#
loop_
_entity_poly.entity_id
_entity_poly.type
_entity_poly.pdbx_seq_one_letter_code
_entity_poly.pdbx_strand_id
1 'polypeptide(L)'
;MQSWKECKDYIGEDILHRMPQETNNHSLDFTEEIYIEALILIDDHYLAMCGKLLAQMGVTAPNRSINATFERELLSEQSYNTHDLHFFVQENTPKLFQEQNIAFDTITQAVANKSNRLYFFDVPG
;
A
#
# COMPACT_ATOMS: atom_id res chain seq x y z
N MET A 1 3.05 -3.68 -34.06
CA MET A 1 2.31 -2.94 -33.00
C MET A 1 1.37 -3.84 -32.18
N GLN A 2 1.22 -5.13 -32.50
CA GLN A 2 0.38 -6.07 -31.74
C GLN A 2 1.01 -6.46 -30.38
N SER A 3 2.33 -6.63 -30.36
CA SER A 3 3.09 -7.09 -29.18
C SER A 3 3.10 -6.15 -27.96
N TRP A 4 3.01 -4.83 -28.17
CA TRP A 4 2.98 -3.87 -27.06
C TRP A 4 1.63 -3.88 -26.33
N LYS A 5 0.55 -4.05 -27.09
CA LYS A 5 -0.81 -4.06 -26.53
C LYS A 5 -1.03 -5.33 -25.71
N GLU A 6 -0.62 -6.47 -26.25
CA GLU A 6 -0.66 -7.77 -25.56
C GLU A 6 0.20 -7.79 -24.28
N CYS A 7 1.40 -7.18 -24.31
CA CYS A 7 2.25 -7.07 -23.12
C CYS A 7 1.59 -6.22 -22.02
N LYS A 8 0.98 -5.10 -22.42
CA LYS A 8 0.28 -4.20 -21.52
C LYS A 8 -0.96 -4.85 -20.90
N ASP A 9 -1.74 -5.58 -21.70
CA ASP A 9 -2.93 -6.29 -21.26
C ASP A 9 -2.55 -7.41 -20.28
N TYR A 10 -1.49 -8.17 -20.56
CA TYR A 10 -0.99 -9.24 -19.68
C TYR A 10 -0.48 -8.72 -18.32
N ILE A 11 0.30 -7.63 -18.33
CA ILE A 11 0.80 -7.02 -17.08
C ILE A 11 -0.36 -6.40 -16.30
N GLY A 12 -1.34 -5.84 -17.00
CA GLY A 12 -2.59 -5.36 -16.42
C GLY A 12 -3.38 -6.44 -15.70
N GLU A 13 -3.54 -7.60 -16.32
CA GLU A 13 -4.22 -8.76 -15.74
C GLU A 13 -3.46 -9.31 -14.51
N ASP A 14 -2.13 -9.34 -14.53
CA ASP A 14 -1.32 -9.83 -13.40
C ASP A 14 -1.42 -8.89 -12.17
N ILE A 15 -1.46 -7.57 -12.38
CA ILE A 15 -1.68 -6.58 -11.31
C ILE A 15 -3.10 -6.68 -10.74
N LEU A 16 -4.10 -6.83 -11.62
CA LEU A 16 -5.49 -7.08 -11.20
C LEU A 16 -5.64 -8.37 -10.39
N HIS A 17 -4.83 -9.39 -10.67
CA HIS A 17 -4.81 -10.63 -9.88
C HIS A 17 -4.14 -10.47 -8.52
N ARG A 18 -3.19 -9.54 -8.36
CA ARG A 18 -2.52 -9.25 -7.08
C ARG A 18 -3.34 -8.38 -6.13
N MET A 19 -4.03 -7.36 -6.64
CA MET A 19 -4.74 -6.37 -5.81
C MET A 19 -5.81 -6.93 -4.84
N PRO A 20 -6.59 -7.98 -5.19
CA PRO A 20 -7.58 -8.57 -4.28
C PRO A 20 -6.97 -9.32 -3.09
N GLN A 21 -5.67 -9.64 -3.11
CA GLN A 21 -4.98 -10.28 -1.99
C GLN A 21 -4.40 -9.28 -0.98
N GLU A 22 -4.18 -8.03 -1.41
CA GLU A 22 -3.58 -6.97 -0.57
C GLU A 22 -4.60 -5.91 -0.13
N THR A 23 -5.74 -5.78 -0.81
CA THR A 23 -6.81 -4.85 -0.45
C THR A 23 -8.14 -5.59 -0.40
N ASN A 24 -8.86 -5.49 0.72
CA ASN A 24 -10.21 -6.04 0.88
C ASN A 24 -11.25 -5.23 0.07
N ASN A 25 -10.96 -4.94 -1.21
CA ASN A 25 -11.76 -4.11 -2.12
C ASN A 25 -12.21 -4.95 -3.33
N HIS A 26 -13.51 -5.24 -3.37
CA HIS A 26 -14.17 -5.97 -4.46
C HIS A 26 -14.70 -5.02 -5.54
N SER A 27 -13.83 -4.21 -6.16
CA SER A 27 -14.19 -3.46 -7.37
C SER A 27 -13.20 -3.75 -8.49
N LEU A 28 -13.65 -4.59 -9.43
CA LEU A 28 -12.95 -5.13 -10.61
C LEU A 28 -12.68 -4.11 -11.72
N ASP A 29 -12.75 -2.80 -11.45
CA ASP A 29 -12.55 -1.79 -12.48
C ASP A 29 -11.07 -1.38 -12.53
N PHE A 30 -10.54 -1.31 -13.75
CA PHE A 30 -9.18 -0.86 -14.05
C PHE A 30 -9.04 0.62 -13.64
N THR A 31 -8.66 0.86 -12.39
CA THR A 31 -8.48 2.22 -11.88
C THR A 31 -7.27 2.88 -12.55
N GLU A 32 -7.28 4.21 -12.60
CA GLU A 32 -6.15 5.00 -13.10
C GLU A 32 -4.85 4.66 -12.34
N GLU A 33 -4.97 4.21 -11.10
CA GLU A 33 -3.84 3.79 -10.25
C GLU A 33 -3.21 2.48 -10.75
N ILE A 34 -4.01 1.46 -11.09
CA ILE A 34 -3.54 0.20 -11.70
C ILE A 34 -2.80 0.49 -13.00
N TYR A 35 -3.35 1.41 -13.78
CA TYR A 35 -2.77 1.82 -15.05
C TYR A 35 -1.40 2.48 -14.87
N ILE A 36 -1.28 3.41 -13.91
CA ILE A 36 0.00 4.08 -13.60
C ILE A 36 1.03 3.09 -13.07
N GLU A 37 0.63 2.15 -12.22
CA GLU A 37 1.52 1.12 -11.69
C GLU A 37 2.04 0.17 -12.76
N ALA A 38 1.16 -0.30 -13.65
CA ALA A 38 1.56 -1.09 -14.81
C ALA A 38 2.60 -0.35 -15.66
N LEU A 39 2.40 0.96 -15.90
CA LEU A 39 3.35 1.78 -16.64
C LEU A 39 4.70 1.93 -15.93
N ILE A 40 4.74 2.05 -14.60
CA ILE A 40 5.98 2.11 -13.83
C ILE A 40 6.75 0.80 -13.93
N LEU A 41 6.07 -0.34 -13.74
CA LEU A 41 6.70 -1.66 -13.82
C LEU A 41 7.27 -1.95 -15.21
N ILE A 42 6.54 -1.57 -16.25
CA ILE A 42 7.02 -1.69 -17.64
C ILE A 42 8.24 -0.79 -17.87
N ASP A 43 8.23 0.44 -17.35
CA ASP A 43 9.32 1.40 -17.50
C ASP A 43 10.60 0.94 -16.80
N ASP A 44 10.48 0.38 -15.58
CA ASP A 44 11.62 -0.16 -14.82
C ASP A 44 12.19 -1.42 -15.47
N HIS A 45 11.33 -2.30 -16.00
CA HIS A 45 11.78 -3.49 -16.73
C HIS A 45 12.51 -3.11 -18.02
N TYR A 46 12.01 -2.12 -18.75
CA TYR A 46 12.64 -1.62 -19.96
C TYR A 46 13.97 -0.92 -19.69
N LEU A 47 14.05 -0.16 -18.59
CA LEU A 47 15.30 0.44 -18.11
C LEU A 47 16.33 -0.64 -17.77
N ALA A 48 15.93 -1.70 -17.08
CA ALA A 48 16.81 -2.81 -16.72
C ALA A 48 17.33 -3.59 -17.93
N MET A 49 16.51 -3.77 -18.97
CA MET A 49 16.88 -4.53 -20.17
C MET A 49 17.68 -3.71 -21.19
N CYS A 50 17.25 -2.48 -21.44
CA CYS A 50 17.72 -1.68 -22.58
C CYS A 50 18.45 -0.40 -22.18
N GLY A 51 18.53 -0.08 -20.88
CA GLY A 51 19.17 1.13 -20.37
C GLY A 51 18.45 2.42 -20.78
N LYS A 52 17.21 2.32 -21.23
CA LYS A 52 16.41 3.44 -21.73
C LYS A 52 15.07 3.49 -21.02
N LEU A 53 14.58 4.71 -20.78
CA LEU A 53 13.24 4.95 -20.25
C LEU A 53 12.21 4.98 -21.40
N LEU A 54 10.95 4.64 -21.13
CA LEU A 54 9.84 4.71 -22.07
C LEU A 54 9.66 6.10 -22.67
N ALA A 55 9.93 7.16 -21.89
CA ALA A 55 9.97 8.55 -22.37
C ALA A 55 10.90 8.75 -23.57
N GLN A 56 12.04 8.05 -23.58
CA GLN A 56 13.05 8.15 -24.63
C GLN A 56 12.63 7.41 -25.91
N MET A 57 11.55 6.63 -25.87
CA MET A 57 10.94 5.96 -27.02
C MET A 57 9.68 6.66 -27.55
N GLY A 58 9.32 7.83 -26.99
CA GLY A 58 8.11 8.56 -27.38
C GLY A 58 6.82 7.99 -26.77
N VAL A 59 6.93 7.16 -25.73
CA VAL A 59 5.79 6.69 -24.92
C VAL A 59 5.63 7.65 -23.74
N THR A 60 4.40 8.04 -23.40
CA THR A 60 4.11 8.91 -22.25
C THR A 60 4.66 8.25 -20.98
N ALA A 61 5.64 8.89 -20.34
CA ALA A 61 6.21 8.36 -19.10
C ALA A 61 5.16 8.33 -17.98
N PRO A 62 5.21 7.32 -17.09
CA PRO A 62 4.43 7.35 -15.87
C PRO A 62 4.76 8.60 -15.07
N ASN A 63 3.74 9.24 -14.50
CA ASN A 63 3.93 10.37 -13.60
C ASN A 63 4.58 9.86 -12.30
N ARG A 64 5.92 9.78 -12.27
CA ARG A 64 6.74 9.45 -11.09
C ARG A 64 6.79 10.63 -10.11
N SER A 65 5.65 11.23 -9.80
CA SER A 65 5.57 12.22 -8.73
C SER A 65 5.92 11.51 -7.43
N ILE A 66 6.96 11.96 -6.72
CA ILE A 66 7.31 11.47 -5.38
C ILE A 66 6.09 11.54 -4.46
N ASN A 67 5.21 12.52 -4.67
CA ASN A 67 3.96 12.65 -3.93
C ASN A 67 3.01 11.48 -4.22
N ALA A 68 2.96 10.94 -5.44
CA ALA A 68 2.10 9.79 -5.75
C ALA A 68 2.58 8.50 -5.07
N THR A 69 3.90 8.31 -4.94
CA THR A 69 4.46 7.18 -4.17
C THR A 69 4.19 7.34 -2.67
N PHE A 70 4.43 8.54 -2.12
CA PHE A 70 4.15 8.85 -0.72
C PHE A 70 2.66 8.74 -0.37
N GLU A 71 1.78 9.24 -1.23
CA GLU A 71 0.33 9.12 -1.08
C GLU A 71 -0.11 7.65 -1.11
N ARG A 72 0.50 6.81 -1.95
CA ARG A 72 0.23 5.36 -1.96
C ARG A 72 0.69 4.69 -0.66
N GLU A 73 1.91 4.93 -0.21
CA GLU A 73 2.42 4.36 1.05
C GLU A 73 1.53 4.77 2.21
N LEU A 74 1.12 6.04 2.27
CA LEU A 74 0.19 6.55 3.27
C LEU A 74 -1.19 5.89 3.20
N LEU A 75 -1.74 5.68 2.00
CA LEU A 75 -3.03 5.02 1.81
C LEU A 75 -2.96 3.53 2.18
N SER A 76 -1.88 2.84 1.83
CA SER A 76 -1.63 1.46 2.22
C SER A 76 -1.44 1.32 3.73
N GLU A 77 -0.72 2.25 4.36
CA GLU A 77 -0.61 2.34 5.82
C GLU A 77 -1.93 2.69 6.51
N GLN A 78 -2.98 3.09 5.79
CA GLN A 78 -4.29 3.41 6.36
C GLN A 78 -5.41 2.46 5.90
N SER A 79 -5.12 1.53 5.00
CA SER A 79 -6.12 0.63 4.39
C SER A 79 -6.48 -0.56 5.28
N TYR A 80 -6.62 -0.35 6.59
CA TYR A 80 -7.01 -1.39 7.52
C TYR A 80 -8.52 -1.66 7.51
N ASN A 81 -8.92 -2.91 7.75
CA ASN A 81 -10.32 -3.22 8.04
C ASN A 81 -10.70 -2.73 9.45
N THR A 82 -11.32 -1.56 9.52
CA THR A 82 -11.72 -0.92 10.79
C THR A 82 -12.71 -1.76 11.59
N HIS A 83 -13.53 -2.59 10.93
CA HIS A 83 -14.49 -3.47 11.57
C HIS A 83 -13.78 -4.60 12.32
N ASP A 84 -12.85 -5.28 11.66
CA ASP A 84 -12.08 -6.37 12.26
C ASP A 84 -11.18 -5.85 13.38
N LEU A 85 -10.55 -4.69 13.18
CA LEU A 85 -9.76 -4.03 14.21
C LEU A 85 -10.59 -3.67 15.45
N HIS A 86 -11.80 -3.14 15.25
CA HIS A 86 -12.70 -2.81 16.34
C HIS A 86 -13.08 -4.07 17.13
N PHE A 87 -13.45 -5.16 16.44
CA PHE A 87 -13.74 -6.43 17.10
C PHE A 87 -12.53 -6.98 17.86
N PHE A 88 -11.35 -6.95 17.26
CA PHE A 88 -10.10 -7.40 17.89
C PHE A 88 -9.81 -6.64 19.19
N VAL A 89 -9.97 -5.32 19.19
CA VAL A 89 -9.77 -4.49 20.39
C VAL A 89 -10.80 -4.83 21.46
N GLN A 90 -12.08 -4.93 21.11
CA GLN A 90 -13.14 -5.26 22.07
C GLN A 90 -12.93 -6.63 22.73
N GLU A 91 -12.50 -7.63 21.96
CA GLU A 91 -12.29 -8.98 22.48
C GLU A 91 -11.05 -9.10 23.36
N ASN A 92 -9.98 -8.36 23.05
CA ASN A 92 -8.69 -8.53 23.71
C ASN A 92 -8.43 -7.52 24.84
N THR A 93 -9.07 -6.35 24.84
CA THR A 93 -8.93 -5.36 25.93
C THR A 93 -9.21 -5.96 27.32
N PRO A 94 -10.25 -6.78 27.54
CA PRO A 94 -10.50 -7.41 28.84
C PRO A 94 -9.45 -8.46 29.25
N LYS A 95 -8.64 -8.95 28.31
CA LYS A 95 -7.63 -9.99 28.53
C LYS A 95 -6.25 -9.42 28.88
N LEU A 96 -6.08 -8.09 28.81
CA LEU A 96 -4.81 -7.42 29.06
C LEU A 96 -4.40 -7.51 30.53
N PHE A 97 -3.13 -7.80 30.78
CA PHE A 97 -2.54 -7.64 32.10
C PHE A 97 -2.37 -6.15 32.44
N GLN A 98 -2.22 -5.84 33.73
CA GLN A 98 -2.13 -4.46 34.21
C GLN A 98 -1.06 -3.63 33.47
N GLU A 99 0.14 -4.18 33.25
CA GLU A 99 1.22 -3.48 32.54
C GLU A 99 0.89 -3.22 31.06
N GLN A 100 0.28 -4.19 30.39
CA GLN A 100 -0.16 -4.06 29.00
C GLN A 100 -1.30 -3.04 28.86
N ASN A 101 -2.20 -3.00 29.83
CA ASN A 101 -3.31 -2.05 29.88
C ASN A 101 -2.80 -0.62 30.03
N ILE A 102 -1.83 -0.39 30.93
CA ILE A 102 -1.15 0.91 31.08
C ILE A 102 -0.51 1.35 29.75
N ALA A 103 0.20 0.44 29.08
CA ALA A 103 0.82 0.73 27.80
C ALA A 103 -0.22 1.07 26.72
N PHE A 104 -1.28 0.26 26.61
CA PHE A 104 -2.38 0.46 25.67
C PHE A 104 -3.07 1.81 25.86
N ASP A 105 -3.44 2.17 27.09
CA ASP A 105 -4.08 3.45 27.41
C ASP A 105 -3.16 4.63 27.10
N THR A 106 -1.87 4.51 27.43
CA THR A 106 -0.88 5.56 27.18
C THR A 106 -0.75 5.85 25.69
N ILE A 107 -0.67 4.83 24.84
CA ILE A 107 -0.56 4.98 23.38
C ILE A 107 -1.87 5.53 22.82
N THR A 108 -3.02 5.00 23.26
CA THR A 108 -4.33 5.43 22.77
C THR A 108 -4.54 6.92 23.03
N GLN A 109 -4.20 7.40 24.24
CA GLN A 109 -4.23 8.82 24.57
C GLN A 109 -3.22 9.64 23.75
N ALA A 110 -2.02 9.11 23.55
CA ALA A 110 -0.98 9.76 22.75
C ALA A 110 -1.44 9.98 21.29
N VAL A 111 -2.07 8.98 20.69
CA VAL A 111 -2.65 9.05 19.34
C VAL A 111 -3.82 10.03 19.30
N ALA A 112 -4.76 9.95 20.25
CA ALA A 112 -5.89 10.86 20.34
C ALA A 112 -5.46 12.33 20.46
N ASN A 113 -4.36 12.58 21.19
CA ASN A 113 -3.78 13.91 21.37
C ASN A 113 -2.81 14.33 20.26
N LYS A 114 -2.62 13.50 19.22
CA LYS A 114 -1.64 13.71 18.13
C LYS A 114 -0.24 14.02 18.66
N SER A 115 0.17 13.34 19.72
CA SER A 115 1.47 13.56 20.33
C SER A 115 2.57 12.92 19.49
N ASN A 116 3.61 13.69 19.16
CA ASN A 116 4.75 13.23 18.36
C ASN A 116 5.81 12.55 19.25
N ARG A 117 5.43 11.48 19.95
CA ARG A 117 6.29 10.77 20.90
C ARG A 117 6.68 9.40 20.38
N LEU A 118 7.92 8.99 20.64
CA LEU A 118 8.43 7.66 20.32
C LEU A 118 8.31 6.75 21.56
N TYR A 119 7.83 5.53 21.38
CA TYR A 119 7.64 4.52 22.42
C TYR A 119 8.44 3.26 22.08
N PHE A 120 9.01 2.61 23.09
CA PHE A 120 9.72 1.34 22.96
C PHE A 120 9.01 0.30 23.80
N PHE A 121 8.73 -0.88 23.23
CA PHE A 121 8.15 -2.01 23.93
C PHE A 121 9.22 -3.04 24.21
N ASP A 122 9.45 -3.33 25.48
CA ASP A 122 10.27 -4.45 25.90
C ASP A 122 9.34 -5.66 26.09
N VAL A 123 9.23 -6.50 25.06
CA VAL A 123 8.36 -7.69 25.08
C VAL A 123 9.25 -8.91 24.91
N PRO A 124 9.21 -9.90 25.82
CA PRO A 124 9.87 -11.17 25.57
C PRO A 124 9.21 -11.85 24.36
N GLY A 125 10.04 -12.23 23.38
CA GLY A 125 9.62 -12.89 22.13
C GLY A 125 9.14 -14.32 22.32
#